data_AF-A0A521WLW1-F1
#
_entry.id   AF-A0A521WLW1-F1
#
_cell.length_a   1.000
_cell.length_b   1.000
_cell.length_c   1.000
_cell.angle_alpha   90.00
_cell.angle_beta   90.00
_cell.angle_gamma   90.00
#
_symmetry.space_group_name_H-M   'P 1'
#
loop_
_entity.id
_entity.type
_entity.pdbx_description
1 polymer ?
#
loop_
_entity_poly.entity_id
_entity_poly.type
_entity_poly.pdbx_seq_one_letter_code
_entity_poly.pdbx_strand_id
1 'polypeptide(L)'
;MLSLPRFAEKSVDNILSAIEKAREVTLSRFIISLSIPQVGEETAHDLARHFGTLEKLMGAKIEELQSIYGVGDVVAESLVSWFGDMDNKKQVGDLLKQVKILTEKKISGAVSGPVKNSVIIGKTFVFTGSMTSLDRDTAKDMVRALGGEVSSSVSKETDFVVAGESAGSKLEKAESLGVKVITEEEFLKMVG
;
A
#
# COMPACT_ATOMS: atom_id res chain seq x y z
N MET A 1 -14.95 27.38 -0.40
CA MET A 1 -14.05 26.80 -1.41
C MET A 1 -14.00 27.63 -2.69
N LEU A 2 -15.14 28.05 -3.27
CA LEU A 2 -15.17 28.95 -4.46
C LEU A 2 -14.53 30.33 -4.24
N SER A 3 -14.34 30.75 -2.99
CA SER A 3 -13.67 32.01 -2.61
C SER A 3 -12.14 31.92 -2.54
N LEU A 4 -11.54 30.75 -2.78
CA LEU A 4 -10.09 30.57 -2.76
C LEU A 4 -9.49 30.85 -4.16
N PRO A 5 -8.38 31.60 -4.25
CA PRO A 5 -7.73 31.83 -5.54
C PRO A 5 -7.33 30.49 -6.19
N ARG A 6 -7.61 30.33 -7.49
CA ARG A 6 -7.45 29.11 -8.33
C ARG A 6 -8.53 28.03 -8.23
N PHE A 7 -9.60 28.21 -7.45
CA PHE A 7 -10.72 27.25 -7.39
C PHE A 7 -11.89 27.70 -8.29
N ALA A 8 -11.83 27.33 -9.57
CA ALA A 8 -12.99 27.42 -10.47
C ALA A 8 -14.02 26.31 -10.14
N GLU A 9 -15.29 26.48 -10.52
CA GLU A 9 -16.40 25.55 -10.21
C GLU A 9 -16.04 24.08 -10.50
N LYS A 10 -15.52 23.79 -11.71
CA LYS A 10 -15.09 22.43 -12.10
C LYS A 10 -13.98 21.84 -11.20
N SER A 11 -13.10 22.68 -10.66
CA SER A 11 -12.03 22.25 -9.74
C SER A 11 -12.63 21.86 -8.38
N VAL A 12 -13.61 22.63 -7.90
CA VAL A 12 -14.35 22.32 -6.66
C VAL A 12 -15.09 21.00 -6.81
N ASP A 13 -15.81 20.80 -7.92
CA ASP A 13 -16.56 19.57 -8.18
C ASP A 13 -15.65 18.34 -8.26
N ASN A 14 -14.48 18.48 -8.90
CA ASN A 14 -13.48 17.42 -8.95
C ASN A 14 -12.97 17.04 -7.55
N ILE A 15 -12.72 18.04 -6.69
CA ILE A 15 -12.25 17.81 -5.32
C ILE A 15 -13.33 17.14 -4.48
N LEU A 16 -14.56 17.63 -4.54
CA LEU A 16 -15.69 17.01 -3.84
C LEU A 16 -15.89 15.56 -4.30
N SER A 17 -15.84 15.32 -5.60
CA SER A 17 -15.94 13.97 -6.18
C SER A 17 -14.78 13.07 -5.74
N ALA A 18 -13.57 13.60 -5.64
CA ALA A 18 -12.40 12.85 -5.16
C ALA A 18 -12.52 12.51 -3.66
N ILE A 19 -13.01 13.45 -2.84
CA ILE A 19 -13.27 13.23 -1.41
C ILE A 19 -14.31 12.13 -1.23
N GLU A 20 -15.43 12.20 -1.95
CA GLU A 20 -16.49 11.17 -1.86
C GLU A 20 -15.97 9.79 -2.28
N LYS A 21 -15.16 9.70 -3.35
CA LYS A 21 -14.51 8.43 -3.74
C LYS A 21 -13.53 7.92 -2.69
N ALA A 22 -12.86 8.82 -1.97
CA ALA A 22 -11.91 8.46 -0.92
C ALA A 22 -12.56 8.12 0.43
N ARG A 23 -13.90 8.12 0.54
CA ARG A 23 -14.59 7.70 1.78
C ARG A 23 -14.59 6.21 2.01
N GLU A 24 -14.39 5.40 0.98
CA GLU A 24 -14.18 3.96 1.12
C GLU A 24 -12.70 3.64 0.95
N VAL A 25 -12.05 3.14 2.01
CA VAL A 25 -10.60 2.90 2.03
C VAL A 25 -10.29 1.52 2.61
N THR A 26 -9.24 0.87 2.11
CA THR A 26 -8.74 -0.37 2.74
C THR A 26 -8.07 -0.06 4.08
N LEU A 27 -7.96 -1.07 4.94
CA LEU A 27 -7.31 -0.91 6.24
C LEU A 27 -5.83 -0.50 6.10
N SER A 28 -5.06 -1.11 5.19
CA SER A 28 -3.68 -0.70 4.91
C SER A 28 -3.58 0.77 4.51
N ARG A 29 -4.43 1.23 3.58
CA ARG A 29 -4.41 2.61 3.10
C ARG A 29 -4.85 3.59 4.18
N PHE A 30 -5.77 3.18 5.04
CA PHE A 30 -6.12 3.96 6.23
C PHE A 30 -4.90 4.11 7.15
N ILE A 31 -4.21 3.02 7.51
CA ILE A 31 -3.01 3.03 8.38
C ILE A 31 -1.91 3.92 7.79
N ILE A 32 -1.64 3.82 6.49
CA ILE A 32 -0.66 4.66 5.79
C ILE A 32 -1.01 6.14 5.93
N SER A 33 -2.28 6.50 5.78
CA SER A 33 -2.72 7.89 5.83
C SER A 33 -2.60 8.53 7.21
N LEU A 34 -2.57 7.73 8.29
CA LEU A 34 -2.35 8.21 9.66
C LEU A 34 -0.93 8.73 9.89
N SER A 35 0.02 8.41 8.99
CA SER A 35 1.42 8.86 9.10
C SER A 35 2.08 8.50 10.44
N ILE A 36 1.83 7.27 10.92
CA ILE A 36 2.43 6.76 12.14
C ILE A 36 3.95 6.64 11.95
N PRO A 37 4.78 7.17 12.87
CA PRO A 37 6.23 7.06 12.78
C PRO A 37 6.68 5.60 12.57
N GLN A 38 7.65 5.41 11.68
CA GLN A 38 8.23 4.10 11.32
C GLN A 38 7.29 3.12 10.61
N VAL A 39 6.02 3.47 10.39
CA VAL A 39 5.06 2.62 9.69
C VAL A 39 5.00 3.04 8.22
N GLY A 40 5.70 2.30 7.38
CA GLY A 40 5.66 2.44 5.93
C GLY A 40 4.51 1.66 5.28
N GLU A 41 4.44 1.72 3.95
CA GLU A 41 3.42 1.03 3.15
C GLU A 41 3.42 -0.48 3.40
N GLU A 42 4.59 -1.11 3.35
CA GLU A 42 4.75 -2.56 3.55
C GLU A 42 4.27 -2.99 4.94
N THR A 43 4.78 -2.32 5.99
CA THR A 43 4.34 -2.55 7.37
C THR A 43 2.83 -2.37 7.54
N ALA A 44 2.24 -1.35 6.92
CA ALA A 44 0.80 -1.12 7.00
C ALA A 44 -0.02 -2.25 6.35
N HIS A 45 0.45 -2.82 5.25
CA HIS A 45 -0.17 -4.00 4.64
C HIS A 45 -0.06 -5.23 5.53
N ASP A 46 1.11 -5.46 6.15
CA ASP A 46 1.29 -6.61 7.04
C ASP A 46 0.43 -6.49 8.30
N LEU A 47 0.36 -5.30 8.90
CA LEU A 47 -0.55 -4.99 10.00
C LEU A 47 -2.02 -5.23 9.60
N ALA A 48 -2.43 -4.70 8.45
CA ALA A 48 -3.80 -4.84 7.96
C ALA A 48 -4.17 -6.31 7.70
N ARG A 49 -3.26 -7.10 7.11
CA ARG A 49 -3.44 -8.53 6.86
C ARG A 49 -3.50 -9.33 8.16
N HIS A 50 -2.64 -9.01 9.13
CA HIS A 50 -2.55 -9.72 10.40
C HIS A 50 -3.77 -9.44 11.30
N PHE A 51 -4.10 -8.17 11.54
CA PHE A 51 -5.17 -7.79 12.46
C PHE A 51 -6.55 -7.80 11.80
N GLY A 52 -6.65 -7.49 10.51
CA GLY A 52 -7.88 -7.51 9.73
C GLY A 52 -8.88 -6.39 10.03
N THR A 53 -8.88 -5.81 11.24
CA THR A 53 -9.69 -4.64 11.59
C THR A 53 -8.87 -3.61 12.37
N LEU A 54 -9.28 -2.34 12.30
CA LEU A 54 -8.59 -1.25 12.99
C LEU A 54 -8.68 -1.40 14.51
N GLU A 55 -9.81 -1.86 15.03
CA GLU A 55 -10.02 -2.03 16.48
C GLU A 55 -9.05 -3.05 17.08
N LYS A 56 -8.78 -4.14 16.34
CA LYS A 56 -7.80 -5.14 16.75
C LYS A 56 -6.39 -4.58 16.75
N LEU A 57 -6.04 -3.79 15.73
CA LEU A 57 -4.73 -3.11 15.68
C LEU A 57 -4.57 -2.11 16.83
N MET A 58 -5.58 -1.29 17.11
CA MET A 58 -5.56 -0.30 18.19
C MET A 58 -5.46 -0.93 19.59
N GLY A 59 -5.96 -2.16 19.74
CA GLY A 59 -5.89 -2.92 20.99
C GLY A 59 -4.69 -3.86 21.11
N ALA A 60 -3.83 -3.93 20.09
CA ALA A 60 -2.72 -4.86 20.04
C ALA A 60 -1.65 -4.52 21.07
N LYS A 61 -1.09 -5.55 21.70
CA LYS A 61 0.08 -5.40 22.60
C LYS A 61 1.38 -5.40 21.81
N ILE A 62 2.45 -4.92 22.45
CA ILE A 62 3.80 -4.88 21.87
C ILE A 62 4.21 -6.27 21.37
N GLU A 63 3.96 -7.32 22.15
CA GLU A 63 4.35 -8.69 21.81
C GLU A 63 3.60 -9.22 20.58
N GLU A 64 2.33 -8.84 20.40
CA GLU A 64 1.53 -9.22 19.23
C GLU A 64 2.04 -8.50 17.98
N LEU A 65 2.39 -7.21 18.09
CA LEU A 65 2.97 -6.43 17.02
C LEU A 65 4.32 -7.02 16.57
N GLN A 66 5.18 -7.38 17.52
CA GLN A 66 6.50 -7.98 17.25
C GLN A 66 6.44 -9.38 16.63
N SER A 67 5.30 -10.05 16.70
CA SER A 67 5.10 -11.34 16.03
C SER A 67 5.02 -11.21 14.50
N ILE A 68 4.83 -9.99 14.00
CA ILE A 68 4.73 -9.70 12.57
C ILE A 68 6.14 -9.55 11.99
N TYR A 69 6.41 -10.29 10.92
CA TYR A 69 7.68 -10.19 10.22
C TYR A 69 7.94 -8.74 9.77
N GLY A 70 9.14 -8.22 10.05
CA GLY A 70 9.50 -6.83 9.75
C GLY A 70 9.08 -5.79 10.80
N VAL A 71 8.33 -6.18 11.83
CA VAL A 71 7.95 -5.28 12.95
C VAL A 71 8.84 -5.58 14.15
N GLY A 72 9.83 -4.72 14.40
CA GLY A 72 10.69 -4.78 15.59
C GLY A 72 10.19 -3.88 16.73
N ASP A 73 10.94 -3.86 17.84
CA ASP A 73 10.64 -3.09 19.06
C ASP A 73 10.25 -1.63 18.76
N VAL A 74 11.06 -0.94 17.96
CA VAL A 74 10.88 0.48 17.63
C VAL A 74 9.54 0.75 16.93
N VAL A 75 9.14 -0.13 16.00
CA VAL A 75 7.87 0.00 15.26
C VAL A 75 6.69 -0.31 16.18
N ALA A 76 6.81 -1.37 16.99
CA ALA A 76 5.77 -1.77 17.94
C ALA A 76 5.51 -0.68 18.99
N GLU A 77 6.57 -0.11 19.58
CA GLU A 77 6.48 1.00 20.52
C GLU A 77 5.85 2.24 19.87
N SER A 78 6.25 2.56 18.63
CA SER A 78 5.69 3.70 17.89
C SER A 78 4.18 3.54 17.67
N LEU A 79 3.72 2.34 17.29
CA LEU A 79 2.30 2.03 17.11
C LEU A 79 1.52 2.17 18.41
N VAL A 80 1.99 1.54 19.50
CA VAL A 80 1.32 1.57 20.80
C VAL A 80 1.27 2.99 21.36
N SER A 81 2.38 3.73 21.29
CA SER A 81 2.44 5.12 21.74
C SER A 81 1.52 6.01 20.91
N TRP A 82 1.51 5.86 19.59
CA TRP A 82 0.71 6.69 18.70
C TRP A 82 -0.78 6.46 18.91
N PHE A 83 -1.22 5.19 18.97
CA PHE A 83 -2.61 4.86 19.27
C PHE A 83 -2.99 5.09 20.72
N GLY A 84 -2.03 5.20 21.63
CA GLY A 84 -2.24 5.52 23.05
C GLY A 84 -2.54 6.99 23.31
N ASP A 85 -2.00 7.88 22.47
CA ASP A 85 -2.17 9.33 22.55
C ASP A 85 -3.63 9.77 22.35
N MET A 86 -4.10 10.71 23.18
CA MET A 86 -5.50 11.13 23.18
C MET A 86 -5.89 11.92 21.94
N ASP A 87 -4.99 12.75 21.41
CA ASP A 87 -5.28 13.58 20.25
C ASP A 87 -5.35 12.71 18.99
N ASN A 88 -4.44 11.74 18.87
CA ASN A 88 -4.48 10.75 17.79
C ASN A 88 -5.75 9.89 17.85
N LYS A 89 -6.13 9.39 19.04
CA LYS A 89 -7.41 8.66 19.22
C LYS A 89 -8.60 9.49 18.79
N LYS A 90 -8.62 10.78 19.14
CA LYS A 90 -9.69 11.70 18.76
C LYS A 90 -9.72 11.88 17.24
N GLN A 91 -8.56 12.09 16.60
CA GLN A 91 -8.45 12.23 15.15
C GLN A 91 -8.96 10.98 14.43
N VAL A 92 -8.54 9.78 14.86
CA VAL A 92 -9.04 8.51 14.32
C VAL A 92 -10.55 8.42 14.47
N GLY A 93 -11.09 8.72 15.66
CA GLY A 93 -12.53 8.70 15.90
C GLY A 93 -13.32 9.69 15.03
N ASP A 94 -12.77 10.87 14.76
CA ASP A 94 -13.39 11.86 13.87
C ASP A 94 -13.34 11.43 12.39
N LEU A 95 -12.24 10.80 11.95
CA LEU A 95 -12.11 10.23 10.61
C LEU A 95 -13.10 9.08 10.38
N LEU A 96 -13.24 8.17 11.35
CA LEU A 96 -14.16 7.02 11.26
C LEU A 96 -15.63 7.42 11.14
N LYS A 97 -16.01 8.65 11.48
CA LYS A 97 -17.36 9.18 11.21
C LYS A 97 -17.57 9.55 9.73
N GLN A 98 -16.48 9.73 8.99
CA GLN A 98 -16.48 10.23 7.61
C GLN A 98 -16.10 9.17 6.58
N VAL A 99 -15.39 8.13 7.01
CA VAL A 99 -14.88 7.06 6.14
C VAL A 99 -15.36 5.68 6.58
N LYS A 100 -15.42 4.77 5.63
CA LYS A 100 -15.71 3.36 5.82
C LYS A 100 -14.47 2.55 5.49
N ILE A 101 -13.93 1.85 6.50
CA ILE A 101 -12.81 0.94 6.29
C ILE A 101 -13.34 -0.36 5.72
N LEU A 102 -12.91 -0.68 4.50
CA LEU A 102 -13.16 -1.94 3.85
C LEU A 102 -12.19 -2.99 4.38
N THR A 103 -12.70 -4.20 4.63
CA THR A 103 -11.85 -5.34 4.95
C THR A 103 -10.92 -5.62 3.77
N GLU A 104 -9.64 -5.83 4.05
CA GLU A 104 -8.69 -6.32 3.06
C GLU A 104 -9.24 -7.60 2.45
N LYS A 105 -9.19 -7.73 1.11
CA LYS A 105 -9.48 -9.03 0.49
C LYS A 105 -8.47 -10.02 1.02
N LYS A 106 -8.91 -10.92 1.92
CA LYS A 106 -8.07 -12.01 2.42
C LYS A 106 -7.55 -12.78 1.22
N ILE A 107 -6.23 -12.84 1.11
CA ILE A 107 -5.59 -13.87 0.30
C ILE A 107 -5.73 -15.16 1.11
N SER A 108 -6.89 -15.80 0.99
CA SER A 108 -6.97 -17.21 1.34
C SER A 108 -6.04 -17.94 0.36
N GLY A 109 -4.94 -18.48 0.87
CA GLY A 109 -3.98 -19.30 0.14
C GLY A 109 -4.56 -20.62 -0.38
N ALA A 110 -5.60 -20.53 -1.20
CA ALA A 110 -6.15 -21.62 -1.98
C ALA A 110 -6.78 -21.00 -3.23
N VAL A 111 -5.96 -20.72 -4.24
CA VAL A 111 -6.49 -20.49 -5.58
C VAL A 111 -6.99 -21.84 -6.09
N SER A 112 -8.21 -22.20 -5.71
CA SER A 112 -8.94 -23.35 -6.26
C SER A 112 -9.55 -22.93 -7.58
N GLY A 113 -8.69 -22.78 -8.58
CA GLY A 113 -9.01 -22.49 -9.97
C GLY A 113 -7.71 -22.53 -10.78
N PRO A 114 -7.73 -22.95 -12.05
CA PRO A 114 -6.51 -22.97 -12.86
C PRO A 114 -5.97 -21.54 -13.01
N VAL A 115 -4.95 -21.21 -12.22
CA VAL A 115 -4.31 -19.90 -12.19
C VAL A 115 -3.55 -19.73 -13.49
N LYS A 116 -4.03 -18.88 -14.40
CA LYS A 116 -3.29 -18.56 -15.63
C LYS A 116 -1.95 -17.87 -15.36
N ASN A 117 -1.73 -17.29 -14.17
CA ASN A 117 -0.53 -16.50 -13.87
C ASN A 117 0.26 -17.03 -12.66
N SER A 118 0.84 -18.23 -12.81
CA SER A 118 1.82 -18.80 -11.86
C SER A 118 3.09 -17.96 -11.70
N VAL A 119 3.32 -17.00 -12.61
CA VAL A 119 4.54 -16.21 -12.71
C VAL A 119 4.65 -15.15 -11.62
N ILE A 120 3.55 -14.72 -10.98
CA ILE A 120 3.57 -13.63 -9.97
C ILE A 120 3.69 -14.15 -8.53
N ILE A 121 3.22 -15.38 -8.28
CA ILE A 121 3.19 -15.94 -6.92
C ILE A 121 4.63 -16.03 -6.37
N GLY A 122 4.85 -15.42 -5.22
CA GLY A 122 6.15 -15.42 -4.52
C GLY A 122 7.25 -14.63 -5.22
N LYS A 123 6.89 -13.76 -6.19
CA LYS A 123 7.84 -12.88 -6.88
C LYS A 123 7.84 -11.48 -6.32
N THR A 124 9.02 -10.87 -6.21
CA THR A 124 9.19 -9.51 -5.71
C THR A 124 9.24 -8.50 -6.85
N PHE A 125 8.36 -7.51 -6.82
CA PHE A 125 8.26 -6.43 -7.79
C PHE A 125 8.69 -5.09 -7.18
N VAL A 126 9.44 -4.30 -7.95
CA VAL A 126 9.74 -2.89 -7.63
C VAL A 126 9.22 -2.01 -8.75
N PHE A 127 8.50 -0.95 -8.39
CA PHE A 127 7.97 0.01 -9.35
C PHE A 127 8.81 1.29 -9.35
N THR A 128 9.20 1.75 -10.54
CA THR A 128 9.99 2.98 -10.74
C THR A 128 9.53 3.74 -11.97
N GLY A 129 9.70 5.06 -11.98
CA GLY A 129 9.20 5.94 -13.05
C GLY A 129 7.68 6.12 -13.00
N SER A 130 7.19 7.16 -13.67
CA SER A 130 5.76 7.47 -13.77
C SER A 130 5.05 6.48 -14.68
N MET A 131 3.91 5.95 -14.22
CA MET A 131 3.06 5.05 -15.01
C MET A 131 1.99 5.85 -15.72
N THR A 132 1.66 5.46 -16.95
CA THR A 132 0.79 6.24 -17.85
C THR A 132 -0.64 5.73 -17.86
N SER A 133 -0.83 4.42 -17.76
CA SER A 133 -2.13 3.75 -17.90
C SER A 133 -2.67 3.29 -16.56
N LEU A 134 -1.80 3.03 -15.58
CA LEU A 134 -2.15 2.52 -14.27
C LEU A 134 -1.55 3.36 -13.15
N ASP A 135 -2.34 3.62 -12.10
CA ASP A 135 -1.82 4.22 -10.89
C ASP A 135 -0.86 3.25 -10.18
N ARG A 136 0.28 3.75 -9.69
CA ARG A 136 1.32 2.90 -9.10
C ARG A 136 0.79 2.10 -7.91
N ASP A 137 -0.07 2.69 -7.07
CA ASP A 137 -0.60 1.97 -5.92
C ASP A 137 -1.55 0.86 -6.37
N THR A 138 -2.34 1.11 -7.41
CA THR A 138 -3.20 0.08 -8.03
C THR A 138 -2.35 -1.07 -8.59
N ALA A 139 -1.22 -0.78 -9.24
CA ALA A 139 -0.30 -1.79 -9.75
C ALA A 139 0.27 -2.68 -8.63
N LYS A 140 0.67 -2.07 -7.50
CA LYS A 140 1.15 -2.81 -6.34
C LYS A 140 0.06 -3.68 -5.72
N ASP A 141 -1.17 -3.16 -5.62
CA ASP A 141 -2.31 -3.92 -5.12
C ASP A 141 -2.62 -5.14 -5.99
N MET A 142 -2.47 -5.03 -7.32
CA MET A 142 -2.62 -6.17 -8.23
C MET A 142 -1.56 -7.25 -7.98
N VAL A 143 -0.29 -6.87 -7.80
CA VAL A 143 0.80 -7.81 -7.44
C VAL A 143 0.48 -8.54 -6.15
N ARG A 144 0.12 -7.77 -5.11
CA ARG A 144 -0.23 -8.33 -3.79
C ARG A 144 -1.42 -9.27 -3.92
N ALA A 145 -2.49 -8.89 -4.63
CA ALA A 145 -3.68 -9.70 -4.81
C ALA A 145 -3.41 -11.05 -5.50
N LEU A 146 -2.39 -11.12 -6.35
CA LEU A 146 -1.96 -12.34 -7.04
C LEU A 146 -0.91 -13.15 -6.25
N GLY A 147 -0.59 -12.74 -5.03
CA GLY A 147 0.36 -13.44 -4.16
C GLY A 147 1.83 -13.13 -4.43
N GLY A 148 2.12 -12.03 -5.13
CA GLY A 148 3.46 -11.47 -5.23
C GLY A 148 3.77 -10.47 -4.10
N GLU A 149 5.02 -10.10 -3.98
CA GLU A 149 5.54 -9.13 -3.01
C GLU A 149 5.95 -7.83 -3.72
N VAL A 150 5.86 -6.70 -3.01
CA VAL A 150 6.22 -5.39 -3.54
C VAL A 150 7.24 -4.75 -2.63
N SER A 151 8.41 -4.41 -3.17
CA SER A 151 9.45 -3.70 -2.44
C SER A 151 9.61 -2.26 -2.91
N SER A 152 10.03 -1.39 -1.98
CA SER A 152 10.35 0.00 -2.25
C SER A 152 11.78 0.20 -2.77
N SER A 153 12.63 -0.83 -2.70
CA SER A 153 14.05 -0.76 -3.07
C SER A 153 14.43 -1.93 -3.97
N VAL A 154 15.37 -1.69 -4.90
CA VAL A 154 15.91 -2.76 -5.75
C VAL A 154 17.05 -3.47 -5.01
N SER A 155 16.95 -4.79 -4.88
CA SER A 155 17.95 -5.68 -4.29
C SER A 155 18.25 -6.86 -5.23
N LYS A 156 19.16 -7.75 -4.84
CA LYS A 156 19.42 -9.00 -5.58
C LYS A 156 18.26 -10.01 -5.46
N GLU A 157 17.41 -9.88 -4.43
CA GLU A 157 16.21 -10.71 -4.29
C GLU A 157 15.03 -10.17 -5.11
N THR A 158 15.15 -8.98 -5.71
CA THR A 158 14.10 -8.44 -6.58
C THR A 158 14.03 -9.27 -7.86
N ASP A 159 12.85 -9.82 -8.18
CA ASP A 159 12.66 -10.58 -9.41
C ASP A 159 12.38 -9.67 -10.60
N PHE A 160 11.56 -8.63 -10.40
CA PHE A 160 11.12 -7.73 -11.47
C PHE A 160 11.19 -6.25 -11.06
N VAL A 161 11.68 -5.41 -11.96
CA VAL A 161 11.52 -3.96 -11.87
C VAL A 161 10.60 -3.50 -12.99
N VAL A 162 9.44 -2.94 -12.63
CA VAL A 162 8.52 -2.33 -13.60
C VAL A 162 8.93 -0.88 -13.80
N ALA A 163 9.45 -0.58 -14.99
CA ALA A 163 9.95 0.74 -15.35
C ALA A 163 8.93 1.50 -16.20
N GLY A 164 8.42 2.60 -15.67
CA GLY A 164 7.64 3.61 -16.40
C GLY A 164 8.52 4.75 -16.94
N GLU A 165 7.88 5.81 -17.40
CA GLU A 165 8.57 7.00 -17.88
C GLU A 165 9.45 7.61 -16.78
N SER A 166 10.64 8.11 -17.13
CA SER A 166 11.59 8.70 -16.17
C SER A 166 12.01 7.75 -15.03
N ALA A 167 12.10 6.45 -15.30
CA ALA A 167 12.70 5.49 -14.38
C ALA A 167 14.19 5.82 -14.15
N GLY A 168 14.47 6.56 -13.07
CA GLY A 168 15.81 7.03 -12.73
C GLY A 168 16.66 5.99 -11.98
N SER A 169 17.17 6.36 -10.80
CA SER A 169 18.18 5.60 -10.04
C SER A 169 17.85 4.14 -9.70
N LYS A 170 16.57 3.75 -9.66
CA LYS A 170 16.17 2.35 -9.45
C LYS A 170 16.32 1.48 -10.70
N LEU A 171 16.17 2.06 -11.89
CA LEU A 171 16.40 1.35 -13.15
C LEU A 171 17.89 1.01 -13.30
N GLU A 172 18.75 2.01 -13.11
CA GLU A 172 20.21 1.84 -13.12
C GLU A 172 20.65 0.78 -12.09
N LYS A 173 20.06 0.82 -10.88
CA LYS A 173 20.33 -0.18 -9.85
C LYS A 173 19.89 -1.58 -10.29
N ALA A 174 18.74 -1.73 -10.94
CA ALA A 174 18.25 -3.00 -11.46
C ALA A 174 19.18 -3.58 -12.51
N GLU A 175 19.61 -2.76 -13.47
CA GLU A 175 20.56 -3.14 -14.51
C GLU A 175 21.90 -3.59 -13.91
N SER A 176 22.44 -2.84 -12.94
CA SER A 176 23.70 -3.18 -12.27
C SER A 176 23.65 -4.49 -11.48
N LEU A 177 22.48 -4.85 -10.95
CA LEU A 177 22.26 -6.07 -10.18
C LEU A 177 21.79 -7.25 -11.06
N GLY A 178 21.58 -7.03 -12.36
CA GLY A 178 21.07 -8.04 -13.29
C GLY A 178 19.62 -8.44 -13.04
N VAL A 179 18.84 -7.57 -12.38
CA VAL A 179 17.41 -7.78 -12.12
C VAL A 179 16.63 -7.57 -13.41
N LYS A 180 15.60 -8.38 -13.64
CA LYS A 180 14.78 -8.29 -14.86
C LYS A 180 13.94 -7.01 -14.85
N VAL A 181 14.17 -6.14 -15.81
CA VAL A 181 13.36 -4.93 -16.03
C VAL A 181 12.25 -5.25 -17.03
N ILE A 182 11.01 -4.86 -16.71
CA ILE A 182 9.84 -4.99 -17.59
C ILE A 182 9.10 -3.66 -17.72
N THR A 183 8.37 -3.50 -18.81
CA THR A 183 7.52 -2.34 -19.10
C THR A 183 6.15 -2.45 -18.41
N GLU A 184 5.44 -1.32 -18.33
CA GLU A 184 4.05 -1.28 -17.84
C GLU A 184 3.13 -2.21 -18.64
N GLU A 185 3.30 -2.29 -19.96
CA GLU A 185 2.50 -3.19 -20.82
C GLU A 185 2.78 -4.68 -20.55
N GLU A 186 4.04 -5.04 -20.34
CA GLU A 186 4.41 -6.42 -19.99
C GLU A 186 3.88 -6.80 -18.61
N PHE A 187 3.95 -5.88 -17.65
CA PHE A 187 3.35 -6.06 -16.34
C PHE A 187 1.84 -6.34 -16.46
N LEU A 188 1.11 -5.53 -17.23
CA LEU A 188 -0.33 -5.71 -17.47
C LEU A 188 -0.66 -7.07 -18.08
N LYS A 189 0.18 -7.58 -18.99
CA LYS A 189 0.03 -8.94 -19.55
C LYS A 189 0.28 -10.05 -18.54
N MET A 190 1.06 -9.79 -17.49
CA MET A 190 1.33 -10.77 -16.43
C MET A 190 0.24 -10.82 -15.37
N VAL A 191 -0.50 -9.72 -15.16
CA VAL A 191 -1.60 -9.64 -14.18
C VAL A 191 -2.99 -9.86 -14.80
N GLY A 192 -3.11 -9.77 -16.13
CA GLY A 192 -4.34 -9.93 -16.91
C GLY A 192 -4.60 -11.34 -17.44
#